data_AF-A0A1Y2JUE6-F1
#
_entry.id   AF-A0A1Y2JUE6-F1
#
_cell.length_a   1.000
_cell.length_b   1.000
_cell.length_c   1.000
_cell.angle_alpha   90.00
_cell.angle_beta   90.00
_cell.angle_gamma   90.00
#
_symmetry.space_group_name_H-M   'P 1'
#
loop_
_entity.id
_entity.type
_entity.pdbx_description
1 polymer ?
#
loop_
_entity_poly.entity_id
_entity_poly.type
_entity_poly.pdbx_seq_one_letter_code
_entity_poly.pdbx_strand_id
1 'polypeptide(L)'
;MEHDDQHKPKTEPKNLVICCDGTGNEISENISNVLKLYRCLRKTDKTKPRQMVFYDPGVGTVTEPSTWHRLKANVNLVLGLATGYGLDDNVLSAYCFLVEHYAPGDRIYLFGFSRGAYTVRVLAGLIHKIGLISPEQANLAGSGLVAYKQYSGTGRGNDIEDLKDVAFDESGPLPKDEFDLAAQFARITSTRWPTIHFIGVWDTVASVIVPRRDNFFFVFSLEELAFTLRNPSVKIFRQAIAIDERRCMFRLKAYKEPQEYWRNRYVPDEKKEPQDILQVWFAGVHCDVGGGYPEIESGESKYPLIWMIEEAAKAGLNFNPRTVNQLAWGIQRKNSPFQYVEPEYTGKIGELHNSMTVLWRVLEYLPKSAKYKEWPERKVFLGFYIPDCEPRVIPEGAHVHESVLKRMAVEPGYRPVNLPKDYVTVPMPVRPHAEMAETPETERV
;
A
#
# COMPACT_ATOMS: atom_id res chain seq x y z
N MET A 1 40.47 -35.73 -7.32
CA MET A 1 39.58 -35.69 -6.15
C MET A 1 38.50 -34.69 -6.48
N GLU A 2 37.44 -35.18 -7.13
CA GLU A 2 36.22 -34.40 -7.35
C GLU A 2 35.49 -34.34 -6.00
N HIS A 3 35.37 -33.15 -5.44
CA HIS A 3 34.56 -32.94 -4.25
C HIS A 3 33.09 -32.87 -4.66
N ASP A 4 32.37 -33.91 -4.26
CA ASP A 4 30.92 -34.08 -4.37
C ASP A 4 30.21 -32.99 -3.54
N ASP A 5 29.69 -31.97 -4.23
CA ASP A 5 28.98 -30.82 -3.63
C ASP A 5 27.47 -31.15 -3.48
N GLN A 6 27.19 -32.26 -2.78
CA GLN A 6 25.82 -32.71 -2.48
C GLN A 6 25.45 -32.43 -1.02
N HIS A 7 24.28 -31.79 -0.85
CA HIS A 7 23.48 -31.58 0.38
C HIS A 7 23.58 -30.22 1.09
N LYS A 8 23.14 -29.16 0.40
CA LYS A 8 22.12 -28.27 1.01
C LYS A 8 20.78 -28.58 0.33
N PRO A 9 19.71 -28.94 1.06
CA PRO A 9 18.40 -29.07 0.42
C PRO A 9 18.06 -27.72 -0.23
N LYS A 10 17.85 -27.71 -1.55
CA LYS A 10 17.31 -26.53 -2.23
C LYS A 10 15.94 -26.28 -1.62
N THR A 11 15.85 -25.31 -0.72
CA THR A 11 14.59 -24.87 -0.12
C THR A 11 13.67 -24.45 -1.26
N GLU A 12 12.49 -25.06 -1.36
CA GLU A 12 11.49 -24.68 -2.37
C GLU A 12 11.20 -23.17 -2.23
N PRO A 13 11.17 -22.40 -3.35
CA PRO A 13 10.85 -20.97 -3.30
C PRO A 13 9.55 -20.71 -2.55
N LYS A 14 9.53 -19.65 -1.74
CA LYS A 14 8.37 -19.26 -0.92
C LYS A 14 7.87 -17.86 -1.26
N ASN A 15 6.63 -17.59 -0.85
CA ASN A 15 6.04 -16.27 -0.88
C ASN A 15 6.26 -15.59 0.49
N LEU A 16 6.97 -14.47 0.49
CA LEU A 16 7.09 -13.57 1.65
C LEU A 16 6.06 -12.46 1.50
N VAL A 17 5.16 -12.33 2.47
CA VAL A 17 4.04 -11.39 2.41
C VAL A 17 4.17 -10.40 3.55
N ILE A 18 4.25 -9.11 3.23
CA ILE A 18 4.26 -8.01 4.20
C ILE A 18 2.91 -7.30 4.12
N CYS A 19 2.22 -7.18 5.25
CA CYS A 19 0.97 -6.44 5.37
C CYS A 19 1.16 -5.31 6.38
N CYS A 20 1.16 -4.05 5.93
CA CYS A 20 1.27 -2.88 6.81
C CYS A 20 -0.04 -2.10 6.82
N ASP A 21 -0.68 -2.00 7.99
CA ASP A 21 -1.93 -1.27 8.14
C ASP A 21 -1.71 0.25 8.34
N GLY A 22 -2.78 1.02 8.18
CA GLY A 22 -2.83 2.45 8.48
C GLY A 22 -2.87 2.72 9.99
N THR A 23 -2.54 3.96 10.36
CA THR A 23 -2.53 4.44 11.75
C THR A 23 -3.93 4.45 12.35
N GLY A 24 -4.10 3.89 13.55
CA GLY A 24 -5.37 3.92 14.30
C GLY A 24 -6.35 2.80 14.00
N ASN A 25 -5.97 1.78 13.22
CA ASN A 25 -6.81 0.60 13.00
C ASN A 25 -6.63 -0.39 14.15
N GLU A 26 -7.64 -0.48 15.02
CA GLU A 26 -7.67 -1.43 16.13
C GLU A 26 -7.97 -2.86 15.63
N ILE A 27 -7.31 -3.85 16.23
CA ILE A 27 -7.45 -5.27 15.89
C ILE A 27 -8.83 -5.84 16.31
N SER A 28 -9.60 -5.12 17.13
CA SER A 28 -10.76 -5.67 17.86
C SER A 28 -12.13 -5.50 17.19
N GLU A 29 -12.46 -4.34 16.60
CA GLU A 29 -13.84 -4.08 16.13
C GLU A 29 -13.95 -3.63 14.67
N ASN A 30 -13.15 -2.65 14.24
CA ASN A 30 -13.23 -2.08 12.90
C ASN A 30 -12.02 -2.46 12.05
N ILE A 31 -12.14 -3.56 11.32
CA ILE A 31 -11.00 -4.16 10.61
C ILE A 31 -10.79 -3.53 9.22
N SER A 32 -9.52 -3.22 8.91
CA SER A 32 -9.11 -2.75 7.59
C SER A 32 -9.14 -3.87 6.55
N ASN A 33 -9.07 -3.50 5.27
CA ASN A 33 -8.90 -4.44 4.17
C ASN A 33 -7.51 -5.11 4.19
N VAL A 34 -6.49 -4.50 4.80
CA VAL A 34 -5.19 -5.15 5.03
C VAL A 34 -5.32 -6.31 6.01
N LEU A 35 -6.01 -6.10 7.13
CA LEU A 35 -6.25 -7.15 8.13
C LEU A 35 -7.20 -8.23 7.60
N LYS A 36 -8.26 -7.84 6.85
CA LYS A 36 -9.14 -8.80 6.16
C LYS A 36 -8.34 -9.66 5.17
N LEU A 37 -7.46 -9.06 4.35
CA LEU A 37 -6.57 -9.77 3.44
C LEU A 37 -5.63 -10.71 4.20
N TYR A 38 -4.98 -10.22 5.27
CA TYR A 38 -4.11 -11.02 6.13
C TYR A 38 -4.84 -12.25 6.67
N ARG A 39 -6.10 -12.12 7.11
CA ARG A 39 -6.91 -13.25 7.59
C ARG A 39 -7.31 -14.22 6.48
N CYS A 40 -7.47 -13.73 5.25
CA CYS A 40 -7.80 -14.55 4.10
C CYS A 40 -6.61 -15.38 3.57
N LEU A 41 -5.36 -15.00 3.85
CA LEU A 41 -4.18 -15.74 3.37
C LEU A 41 -4.11 -17.16 3.94
N ARG A 42 -3.72 -18.13 3.09
CA ARG A 42 -3.46 -19.51 3.54
C ARG A 42 -2.07 -19.62 4.13
N LYS A 43 -1.97 -19.88 5.44
CA LYS A 43 -0.71 -19.87 6.23
C LYS A 43 -0.36 -21.24 6.81
N THR A 44 -0.80 -22.32 6.18
CA THR A 44 -0.54 -23.70 6.61
C THR A 44 0.75 -24.21 5.98
N ASP A 45 1.48 -25.10 6.66
CA ASP A 45 2.70 -25.72 6.12
C ASP A 45 2.45 -26.53 4.83
N LYS A 46 1.21 -26.97 4.60
CA LYS A 46 0.77 -27.64 3.36
C LYS A 46 0.62 -26.69 2.15
N THR A 47 0.72 -25.37 2.36
CA THR A 47 0.57 -24.39 1.26
C THR A 47 1.82 -24.43 0.38
N LYS A 48 1.64 -24.65 -0.93
CA LYS A 48 2.71 -24.57 -1.92
C LYS A 48 2.41 -23.47 -2.95
N PRO A 49 3.33 -22.53 -3.21
CA PRO A 49 4.53 -22.21 -2.42
C PRO A 49 4.21 -21.87 -0.96
N ARG A 50 5.13 -22.16 -0.02
CA ARG A 50 4.95 -21.78 1.39
C ARG A 50 4.74 -20.27 1.48
N GLN A 51 3.84 -19.81 2.36
CA GLN A 51 3.59 -18.38 2.56
C GLN A 51 3.97 -17.98 3.98
N MET A 52 4.97 -17.11 4.11
CA MET A 52 5.35 -16.50 5.37
C MET A 52 4.82 -15.08 5.39
N VAL A 53 4.02 -14.76 6.39
CA VAL A 53 3.23 -13.52 6.42
C VAL A 53 3.61 -12.72 7.66
N PHE A 54 4.06 -11.49 7.44
CA PHE A 54 4.30 -10.48 8.45
C PHE A 54 3.15 -9.47 8.44
N TYR A 55 2.64 -9.11 9.61
CA TYR A 55 1.57 -8.11 9.77
C TYR A 55 2.01 -7.04 10.76
N ASP A 56 1.96 -5.78 10.32
CA ASP A 56 2.20 -4.60 11.11
C ASP A 56 0.87 -3.85 11.31
N PRO A 57 0.42 -3.62 12.56
CA PRO A 57 -0.85 -2.98 12.85
C PRO A 57 -0.85 -1.44 12.65
N GLY A 58 0.26 -0.85 12.23
CA GLY A 58 0.41 0.61 12.12
C GLY A 58 0.75 1.29 13.46
N VAL A 59 1.02 2.60 13.38
CA VAL A 59 1.39 3.44 14.54
C VAL A 59 0.17 3.72 15.42
N GLY A 60 0.33 3.66 16.76
CA GLY A 60 -0.67 4.14 17.72
C GLY A 60 -1.75 3.14 18.16
N THR A 61 -1.64 1.86 17.79
CA THR A 61 -2.58 0.80 18.17
C THR A 61 -2.33 0.33 19.61
N VAL A 62 -2.63 1.19 20.59
CA VAL A 62 -2.68 0.78 22.00
C VAL A 62 -4.00 0.06 22.23
N THR A 63 -3.92 -1.23 22.54
CA THR A 63 -5.07 -2.04 22.91
C THR A 63 -5.71 -1.53 24.20
N GLU A 64 -7.03 -1.28 24.13
CA GLU A 64 -7.99 -0.77 25.12
C GLU A 64 -8.14 0.76 25.24
N PRO A 65 -9.30 1.32 24.82
CA PRO A 65 -9.66 2.68 25.17
C PRO A 65 -10.97 2.77 25.97
N SER A 66 -10.87 3.42 27.13
CA SER A 66 -11.99 4.16 27.71
C SER A 66 -12.34 5.38 26.83
N THR A 67 -13.62 5.80 26.82
CA THR A 67 -14.20 6.82 25.92
C THR A 67 -13.44 8.15 25.85
N TRP A 68 -12.83 8.60 26.95
CA TRP A 68 -12.05 9.84 27.00
C TRP A 68 -10.71 9.76 26.24
N HIS A 69 -10.13 8.56 26.12
CA HIS A 69 -8.91 8.35 25.36
C HIS A 69 -9.13 8.37 23.85
N ARG A 70 -10.35 8.09 23.36
CA ARG A 70 -10.68 8.08 21.92
C ARG A 70 -10.64 9.46 21.27
N LEU A 71 -11.11 10.50 21.98
CA LEU A 71 -11.05 11.89 21.51
C LEU A 71 -9.60 12.40 21.50
N LYS A 72 -8.82 12.08 22.54
CA LYS A 72 -7.37 12.36 22.62
C LYS A 72 -6.57 11.57 21.58
N ALA A 73 -6.93 10.32 21.33
CA ALA A 73 -6.32 9.48 20.31
C ALA A 73 -6.56 10.06 18.92
N ASN A 74 -7.77 10.54 18.61
CA ASN A 74 -8.04 11.22 17.33
C ASN A 74 -7.24 12.52 17.15
N VAL A 75 -7.04 13.31 18.22
CA VAL A 75 -6.22 14.54 18.16
C VAL A 75 -4.72 14.22 18.06
N ASN A 76 -4.23 13.24 18.85
CA ASN A 76 -2.86 12.74 18.76
C ASN A 76 -2.58 11.99 17.46
N LEU A 77 -3.60 11.39 16.84
CA LEU A 77 -3.54 10.75 15.52
C LEU A 77 -3.39 11.79 14.42
N VAL A 78 -4.08 12.93 14.52
CA VAL A 78 -3.90 14.09 13.64
C VAL A 78 -2.52 14.72 13.82
N LEU A 79 -2.02 14.84 15.05
CA LEU A 79 -0.64 15.30 15.32
C LEU A 79 0.44 14.24 14.97
N GLY A 80 0.10 12.95 15.02
CA GLY A 80 0.95 11.82 14.65
C GLY A 80 0.93 11.49 13.15
N LEU A 81 -0.04 12.02 12.40
CA LEU A 81 0.04 12.20 10.94
C LEU A 81 1.04 13.32 10.59
N ALA A 82 1.26 14.26 11.53
CA ALA A 82 2.10 15.44 11.37
C ALA A 82 3.57 15.25 11.83
N THR A 83 3.96 14.04 12.24
CA THR A 83 5.32 13.70 12.65
C THR A 83 5.61 12.31 12.08
N GLY A 84 6.75 12.11 11.40
CA GLY A 84 7.15 10.81 10.86
C GLY A 84 7.39 9.70 11.90
N TYR A 85 6.87 9.87 13.12
CA TYR A 85 6.99 8.98 14.26
C TYR A 85 6.38 7.61 13.94
N GLY A 86 7.21 6.57 14.02
CA GLY A 86 6.83 5.17 13.78
C GLY A 86 6.83 4.70 12.31
N LEU A 87 7.01 5.58 11.31
CA LEU A 87 7.19 5.11 9.92
C LEU A 87 8.48 4.29 9.79
N ASP A 88 9.57 4.83 10.34
CA ASP A 88 10.89 4.20 10.26
C ASP A 88 10.90 2.83 10.94
N ASP A 89 10.27 2.74 12.12
CA ASP A 89 10.18 1.49 12.87
C ASP A 89 9.38 0.43 12.10
N ASN A 90 8.29 0.80 11.45
CA ASN A 90 7.47 -0.12 10.65
C ASN A 90 8.24 -0.58 9.40
N VAL A 91 8.93 0.34 8.71
CA VAL A 91 9.79 0.00 7.56
C VAL A 91 10.93 -0.93 8.00
N LEU A 92 11.62 -0.60 9.09
CA LEU A 92 12.73 -1.41 9.62
C LEU A 92 12.27 -2.80 10.06
N SER A 93 11.13 -2.91 10.75
CA SER A 93 10.60 -4.20 11.20
C SER A 93 10.29 -5.11 10.01
N ALA A 94 9.62 -4.58 8.99
CA ALA A 94 9.34 -5.33 7.75
C ALA A 94 10.62 -5.64 6.96
N TYR A 95 11.57 -4.71 6.90
CA TYR A 95 12.87 -4.91 6.25
C TYR A 95 13.69 -6.02 6.94
N CYS A 96 13.78 -6.00 8.26
CA CYS A 96 14.47 -7.02 9.05
C CYS A 96 13.83 -8.40 8.87
N PHE A 97 12.49 -8.47 8.82
CA PHE A 97 11.80 -9.72 8.49
C PHE A 97 12.23 -10.27 7.12
N LEU A 98 12.33 -9.41 6.09
CA LEU A 98 12.81 -9.84 4.77
C LEU A 98 14.30 -10.22 4.78
N VAL A 99 15.14 -9.47 5.50
CA VAL A 99 16.57 -9.79 5.67
C VAL A 99 16.76 -11.20 6.23
N GLU A 100 16.02 -11.54 7.28
CA GLU A 100 16.14 -12.84 7.95
C GLU A 100 15.58 -14.00 7.11
N HIS A 101 14.48 -13.79 6.39
CA HIS A 101 13.73 -14.90 5.79
C HIS A 101 13.92 -15.06 4.27
N TYR A 102 14.42 -14.04 3.57
CA TYR A 102 14.59 -14.10 2.11
C TYR A 102 15.70 -15.05 1.68
N ALA A 103 15.36 -15.91 0.72
CA ALA A 103 16.29 -16.72 -0.06
C ALA A 103 16.14 -16.43 -1.56
N PRO A 104 17.21 -16.59 -2.37
CA PRO A 104 17.12 -16.43 -3.82
C PRO A 104 16.01 -17.29 -4.42
N GLY A 105 15.14 -16.66 -5.22
CA GLY A 105 13.99 -17.32 -5.86
C GLY A 105 12.66 -17.06 -5.14
N ASP A 106 12.68 -16.57 -3.90
CA ASP A 106 11.47 -16.19 -3.18
C ASP A 106 10.76 -15.00 -3.84
N ARG A 107 9.44 -14.94 -3.68
CA ARG A 107 8.60 -13.85 -4.18
C ARG A 107 8.16 -12.96 -3.03
N ILE A 108 8.38 -11.66 -3.16
CA ILE A 108 7.98 -10.65 -2.17
C ILE A 108 6.66 -10.01 -2.60
N TYR A 109 5.65 -10.08 -1.72
CA TYR A 109 4.35 -9.44 -1.85
C TYR A 109 4.20 -8.39 -0.76
N LEU A 110 3.84 -7.17 -1.14
CA LEU A 110 3.67 -6.08 -0.19
C LEU A 110 2.25 -5.53 -0.27
N PHE A 111 1.59 -5.42 0.88
CA PHE A 111 0.24 -4.88 1.01
C PHE A 111 0.19 -3.77 2.03
N GLY A 112 -0.56 -2.72 1.74
CA GLY A 112 -0.82 -1.70 2.74
C GLY A 112 -1.96 -0.77 2.44
N PHE A 113 -2.47 -0.11 3.48
CA PHE A 113 -3.55 0.88 3.39
C PHE A 113 -3.07 2.22 3.95
N SER A 114 -3.44 3.32 3.31
CA SER A 114 -3.21 4.67 3.84
C SER A 114 -1.71 4.97 4.03
N ARG A 115 -1.28 5.26 5.27
CA ARG A 115 0.13 5.34 5.66
C ARG A 115 0.85 4.01 5.47
N GLY A 116 0.23 2.88 5.79
CA GLY A 116 0.80 1.55 5.56
C GLY A 116 1.07 1.26 4.08
N ALA A 117 0.25 1.81 3.18
CA ALA A 117 0.51 1.77 1.74
C ALA A 117 1.79 2.55 1.37
N TYR A 118 2.02 3.70 2.00
CA TYR A 118 3.26 4.44 1.82
C TYR A 118 4.45 3.69 2.44
N THR A 119 4.29 3.10 3.63
CA THR A 119 5.29 2.23 4.29
C THR A 119 5.80 1.14 3.37
N VAL A 120 4.91 0.40 2.70
CA VAL A 120 5.34 -0.67 1.79
C VAL A 120 6.00 -0.16 0.50
N ARG A 121 5.61 1.03 0.00
CA ARG A 121 6.31 1.67 -1.12
C ARG A 121 7.71 2.13 -0.71
N VAL A 122 7.86 2.66 0.49
CA VAL A 122 9.16 3.05 1.07
C VAL A 122 10.04 1.81 1.27
N LEU A 123 9.48 0.71 1.77
CA LEU A 123 10.18 -0.57 1.87
C LEU A 123 10.67 -1.08 0.50
N ALA A 124 9.81 -1.01 -0.53
CA ALA A 124 10.21 -1.35 -1.89
C ALA A 124 11.32 -0.43 -2.44
N GLY A 125 11.26 0.87 -2.14
CA GLY A 125 12.29 1.83 -2.49
C GLY A 125 13.62 1.58 -1.77
N LEU A 126 13.57 1.24 -0.48
CA LEU A 126 14.73 0.84 0.32
C LEU A 126 15.39 -0.42 -0.27
N ILE A 127 14.60 -1.45 -0.58
CA ILE A 127 15.11 -2.67 -1.23
C ILE A 127 15.70 -2.35 -2.61
N HIS A 128 15.09 -1.45 -3.37
CA HIS A 128 15.60 -1.02 -4.66
C HIS A 128 16.88 -0.17 -4.56
N LYS A 129 17.09 0.62 -3.53
CA LYS A 129 18.31 1.45 -3.44
C LYS A 129 19.44 0.79 -2.65
N ILE A 130 19.11 0.16 -1.53
CA ILE A 130 20.06 -0.43 -0.58
C ILE A 130 20.19 -1.95 -0.73
N GLY A 131 19.13 -2.64 -1.18
CA GLY A 131 19.11 -4.11 -1.20
C GLY A 131 18.76 -4.69 0.15
N LEU A 132 18.81 -6.02 0.28
CA LEU A 132 18.70 -6.74 1.54
C LEU A 132 20.10 -7.09 2.06
N ILE A 133 20.48 -6.51 3.19
CA ILE A 133 21.69 -6.92 3.91
C ILE A 133 21.65 -8.40 4.31
N SER A 134 22.80 -8.96 4.67
CA SER A 134 22.87 -10.32 5.18
C SER A 134 22.22 -10.41 6.57
N PRO A 135 21.63 -11.55 6.95
CA PRO A 135 21.05 -11.73 8.29
C PRO A 135 22.03 -11.41 9.42
N GLU A 136 23.31 -11.71 9.23
CA GLU A 136 24.39 -11.47 10.21
C GLU A 136 24.66 -9.97 10.43
N GLN A 137 24.24 -9.12 9.49
CA GLN A 137 24.40 -7.67 9.54
C GLN A 137 23.09 -6.94 9.86
N ALA A 138 22.07 -7.63 10.37
CA ALA A 138 20.76 -7.03 10.68
C ALA A 138 20.85 -5.78 11.58
N ASN A 139 21.88 -5.68 12.43
CA ASN A 139 22.19 -4.50 13.25
C ASN A 139 22.46 -3.22 12.43
N LEU A 140 22.83 -3.34 11.14
CA LEU A 140 23.08 -2.22 10.24
C LEU A 140 21.82 -1.74 9.49
N ALA A 141 20.67 -2.39 9.65
CA ALA A 141 19.44 -2.04 8.95
C ALA A 141 19.05 -0.55 9.13
N GLY A 142 19.18 -0.04 10.36
CA GLY A 142 18.95 1.38 10.66
C GLY A 142 19.87 2.31 9.89
N SER A 143 21.15 1.95 9.77
CA SER A 143 22.13 2.72 8.98
C SER A 143 21.80 2.71 7.48
N GLY A 144 21.34 1.57 6.96
CA GLY A 144 20.86 1.45 5.59
C GLY A 144 19.66 2.36 5.31
N LEU A 145 18.68 2.40 6.23
CA LEU A 145 17.54 3.31 6.11
C LEU A 145 17.96 4.78 6.11
N VAL A 146 18.92 5.17 6.98
CA VAL A 146 19.47 6.53 7.02
C VAL A 146 20.14 6.89 5.70
N ALA A 147 20.98 6.01 5.15
CA ALA A 147 21.64 6.23 3.86
C ALA A 147 20.63 6.40 2.71
N TYR A 148 19.57 5.59 2.71
CA TYR A 148 18.47 5.71 1.75
C TYR A 148 17.71 7.04 1.87
N LYS A 149 17.44 7.51 3.09
CA LYS A 149 16.79 8.81 3.31
C LYS A 149 17.69 9.97 2.89
N GLN A 150 18.98 9.91 3.17
CA GLN A 150 19.94 10.91 2.70
C GLN A 150 19.97 10.99 1.17
N TYR A 151 19.97 9.84 0.49
CA TYR A 151 19.81 9.79 -0.97
C TYR A 151 18.50 10.45 -1.42
N SER A 152 17.39 10.12 -0.76
CA SER A 152 16.08 10.72 -1.05
C SER A 152 16.05 12.25 -0.85
N GLY A 153 16.76 12.75 0.16
CA GLY A 153 16.91 14.18 0.45
C GLY A 153 17.59 14.99 -0.66
N THR A 154 18.26 14.33 -1.62
CA THR A 154 18.80 14.97 -2.83
C THR A 154 17.74 15.28 -3.89
N GLY A 155 16.52 14.79 -3.71
CA GLY A 155 15.42 14.90 -4.68
C GLY A 155 15.45 13.87 -5.81
N ARG A 156 16.41 12.94 -5.79
CA ARG A 156 16.59 11.88 -6.82
C ARG A 156 15.74 10.64 -6.55
N GLY A 157 15.47 9.88 -7.60
CA GLY A 157 14.95 8.51 -7.58
C GLY A 157 13.49 8.36 -7.96
N ASN A 158 12.77 9.44 -8.24
CA ASN A 158 11.38 9.39 -8.70
C ASN A 158 11.21 9.88 -10.16
N ASP A 159 12.28 10.35 -10.81
CA ASP A 159 12.26 10.76 -12.21
C ASP A 159 12.94 9.74 -13.13
N ILE A 160 12.54 9.74 -14.41
CA ILE A 160 13.06 8.78 -15.41
C ILE A 160 14.57 8.96 -15.59
N GLU A 161 15.06 10.19 -15.50
CA GLU A 161 16.47 10.53 -15.67
C GLU A 161 17.35 9.93 -14.58
N ASP A 162 16.82 9.73 -13.37
CA ASP A 162 17.55 9.10 -12.27
C ASP A 162 17.86 7.62 -12.55
N LEU A 163 17.06 6.98 -13.40
CA LEU A 163 17.25 5.60 -13.85
C LEU A 163 18.23 5.46 -15.00
N LYS A 164 18.66 6.57 -15.62
CA LYS A 164 19.72 6.56 -16.63
C LYS A 164 21.09 6.49 -15.98
N ASP A 165 22.04 5.89 -16.70
CA ASP A 165 23.46 5.84 -16.32
C ASP A 165 23.72 5.23 -14.94
N VAL A 166 22.87 4.26 -14.53
CA VAL A 166 23.12 3.49 -13.30
C VAL A 166 24.14 2.41 -13.64
N ALA A 167 25.40 2.65 -13.29
CA ALA A 167 26.49 1.70 -13.49
C ALA A 167 26.58 0.71 -12.33
N PHE A 168 26.98 -0.53 -12.63
CA PHE A 168 27.06 -1.63 -11.67
C PHE A 168 28.31 -2.49 -11.93
N ASP A 169 28.87 -3.08 -10.87
CA ASP A 169 29.92 -4.09 -10.94
C ASP A 169 29.62 -5.28 -10.00
N GLU A 170 30.52 -6.26 -9.91
CA GLU A 170 30.34 -7.46 -9.07
C GLU A 170 30.03 -7.14 -7.60
N SER A 171 30.40 -5.95 -7.11
CA SER A 171 30.18 -5.51 -5.73
C SER A 171 28.88 -4.72 -5.52
N GLY A 172 28.16 -4.33 -6.60
CA GLY A 172 26.88 -3.63 -6.53
C GLY A 172 26.83 -2.32 -7.32
N PRO A 173 25.90 -1.39 -7.01
CA PRO A 173 25.79 -0.10 -7.70
C PRO A 173 27.07 0.71 -7.51
N LEU A 174 27.57 1.29 -8.60
CA LEU A 174 28.65 2.26 -8.53
C LEU A 174 28.09 3.60 -8.00
N PRO A 175 28.75 4.24 -7.01
CA PRO A 175 28.39 5.58 -6.58
C PRO A 175 28.47 6.56 -7.75
N LYS A 176 27.42 7.34 -7.99
CA LYS A 176 27.44 8.40 -9.02
C LYS A 176 28.35 9.58 -8.61
N ASP A 177 28.47 9.81 -7.32
CA ASP A 177 29.30 10.83 -6.70
C ASP A 177 29.73 10.38 -5.29
N GLU A 178 30.68 11.10 -4.69
CA GLU A 178 31.20 10.80 -3.33
C GLU A 178 30.11 10.82 -2.26
N PHE A 179 28.95 11.43 -2.54
CA PHE A 179 27.83 11.60 -1.62
C PHE A 179 26.72 10.56 -1.81
N ASP A 180 26.83 9.61 -2.76
CA ASP A 180 25.91 8.47 -2.87
C ASP A 180 26.22 7.40 -1.81
N LEU A 181 26.03 7.78 -0.55
CA LEU A 181 26.25 6.95 0.65
C LEU A 181 25.43 5.67 0.60
N ALA A 182 24.27 5.69 -0.04
CA ALA A 182 23.43 4.52 -0.22
C ALA A 182 24.08 3.47 -1.12
N ALA A 183 24.71 3.87 -2.23
CA ALA A 183 25.47 2.95 -3.07
C ALA A 183 26.71 2.40 -2.35
N GLN A 184 27.44 3.26 -1.63
CA GLN A 184 28.61 2.84 -0.84
C GLN A 184 28.21 1.84 0.25
N PHE A 185 27.14 2.12 1.01
CA PHE A 185 26.61 1.22 2.04
C PHE A 185 26.27 -0.15 1.45
N ALA A 186 25.58 -0.18 0.30
CA ALA A 186 25.17 -1.42 -0.34
C ALA A 186 26.35 -2.29 -0.79
N ARG A 187 27.44 -1.66 -1.24
CA ARG A 187 28.70 -2.34 -1.58
C ARG A 187 29.40 -2.90 -0.34
N ILE A 188 29.57 -2.07 0.70
CA ILE A 188 30.24 -2.45 1.95
C ILE A 188 29.53 -3.65 2.61
N THR A 189 28.20 -3.64 2.60
CA THR A 189 27.38 -4.68 3.24
C THR A 189 27.08 -5.87 2.33
N SER A 190 27.60 -5.89 1.08
CA SER A 190 27.44 -6.99 0.11
C SER A 190 25.98 -7.45 -0.01
N THR A 191 25.10 -6.49 -0.28
CA THR A 191 23.65 -6.74 -0.22
C THR A 191 23.13 -7.65 -1.32
N ARG A 192 22.01 -8.32 -1.02
CA ARG A 192 21.22 -9.13 -1.96
C ARG A 192 20.19 -8.25 -2.63
N TRP A 193 19.89 -8.51 -3.90
CA TRP A 193 19.08 -7.60 -4.72
C TRP A 193 17.80 -8.27 -5.24
N PRO A 194 16.81 -8.57 -4.38
CA PRO A 194 15.53 -9.09 -4.84
C PRO A 194 14.73 -8.06 -5.63
N THR A 195 13.87 -8.55 -6.51
CA THR A 195 12.76 -7.77 -7.07
C THR A 195 11.50 -7.97 -6.22
N ILE A 196 10.57 -7.03 -6.30
CA ILE A 196 9.25 -7.12 -5.69
C ILE A 196 8.27 -7.71 -6.69
N HIS A 197 7.65 -8.83 -6.33
CA HIS A 197 6.74 -9.54 -7.24
C HIS A 197 5.38 -8.84 -7.35
N PHE A 198 4.85 -8.34 -6.24
CA PHE A 198 3.53 -7.68 -6.21
C PHE A 198 3.46 -6.61 -5.13
N ILE A 199 2.92 -5.43 -5.46
CA ILE A 199 2.50 -4.41 -4.50
C ILE A 199 1.00 -4.17 -4.67
N GLY A 200 0.23 -4.38 -3.61
CA GLY A 200 -1.21 -4.11 -3.57
C GLY A 200 -1.55 -3.09 -2.48
N VAL A 201 -2.01 -1.91 -2.86
CA VAL A 201 -2.26 -0.83 -1.92
C VAL A 201 -3.68 -0.28 -2.00
N TRP A 202 -4.22 0.11 -0.84
CA TRP A 202 -5.45 0.88 -0.74
C TRP A 202 -5.13 2.33 -0.38
N ASP A 203 -5.61 3.24 -1.20
CA ASP A 203 -5.67 4.68 -1.00
C ASP A 203 -4.42 5.30 -0.35
N THR A 204 -3.27 5.20 -1.02
CA THR A 204 -1.99 5.69 -0.50
C THR A 204 -2.03 7.19 -0.23
N VAL A 205 -1.72 7.57 1.01
CA VAL A 205 -1.58 8.97 1.43
C VAL A 205 -0.17 9.20 2.00
N ALA A 206 0.35 10.41 1.82
CA ALA A 206 1.68 10.76 2.32
C ALA A 206 1.67 10.84 3.86
N SER A 207 2.65 10.22 4.51
CA SER A 207 2.72 10.17 5.98
C SER A 207 3.81 11.03 6.59
N VAL A 208 4.67 11.64 5.78
CA VAL A 208 5.81 12.41 6.29
C VAL A 208 5.47 13.88 6.19
N ILE A 209 4.73 14.35 7.18
CA ILE A 209 4.67 15.76 7.50
C ILE A 209 5.80 15.98 8.52
N VAL A 210 6.85 16.70 8.14
CA VAL A 210 7.93 17.07 9.09
C VAL A 210 7.70 18.49 9.57
N PRO A 211 7.61 18.72 10.90
CA PRO A 211 7.66 20.06 11.47
C PRO A 211 8.99 20.72 11.13
N ARG A 212 8.97 21.76 10.29
CA ARG A 212 10.16 22.58 10.02
C ARG A 212 10.29 23.66 11.08
N ARG A 213 11.36 23.61 11.89
CA ARG A 213 11.65 24.61 12.93
C ARG A 213 12.10 25.96 12.35
N ASP A 214 12.51 25.98 11.09
CA ASP A 214 13.10 27.11 10.37
C ASP A 214 12.08 28.00 9.65
N ASN A 215 10.78 27.66 9.67
CA ASN A 215 9.79 28.41 8.88
C ASN A 215 8.43 28.56 9.59
N PHE A 216 8.21 29.72 10.21
CA PHE A 216 7.02 30.03 11.05
C PHE A 216 5.68 29.92 10.28
N PHE A 217 5.69 30.07 8.96
CA PHE A 217 4.50 29.98 8.09
C PHE A 217 4.33 28.62 7.39
N PHE A 218 5.39 27.81 7.31
CA PHE A 218 5.39 26.54 6.58
C PHE A 218 5.67 25.40 7.55
N VAL A 219 4.67 25.13 8.39
CA VAL A 219 4.78 24.17 9.50
C VAL A 219 5.08 22.74 9.02
N PHE A 220 4.86 22.41 7.74
CA PHE A 220 4.84 21.02 7.26
C PHE A 220 5.52 20.86 5.88
N SER A 221 6.60 20.05 5.82
CA SER A 221 7.22 19.61 4.56
C SER A 221 6.86 18.15 4.29
N LEU A 222 6.40 17.84 3.08
CA LEU A 222 6.28 16.47 2.60
C LEU A 222 7.67 16.00 2.14
N GLU A 223 8.28 15.09 2.88
CA GLU A 223 9.49 14.40 2.40
C GLU A 223 9.06 13.26 1.48
N GLU A 224 9.32 13.42 0.19
CA GLU A 224 9.08 12.39 -0.80
C GLU A 224 10.32 11.51 -0.89
N LEU A 225 10.15 10.23 -0.52
CA LEU A 225 11.25 9.29 -0.52
C LEU A 225 11.46 8.72 -1.94
N ALA A 226 12.72 8.42 -2.26
CA ALA A 226 13.12 7.92 -3.57
C ALA A 226 12.38 6.62 -3.91
N PHE A 227 12.09 6.40 -5.19
CA PHE A 227 11.45 5.19 -5.68
C PHE A 227 10.07 4.83 -5.08
N THR A 228 9.37 5.81 -4.49
CA THR A 228 8.01 5.61 -3.94
C THR A 228 6.91 5.92 -4.96
N LEU A 229 7.20 6.75 -5.97
CA LEU A 229 6.28 7.04 -7.08
C LEU A 229 6.58 6.22 -8.33
N ARG A 230 7.80 5.70 -8.43
CA ARG A 230 8.34 4.91 -9.55
C ARG A 230 9.31 3.88 -9.01
N ASN A 231 9.21 2.61 -9.38
CA ASN A 231 10.17 1.61 -8.91
C ASN A 231 10.34 0.48 -9.94
N PRO A 232 11.50 0.40 -10.62
CA PRO A 232 11.70 -0.59 -11.67
C PRO A 232 11.88 -2.01 -11.12
N SER A 233 12.13 -2.19 -9.82
CA SER A 233 12.19 -3.53 -9.21
C SER A 233 10.81 -4.11 -8.90
N VAL A 234 9.73 -3.37 -9.10
CA VAL A 234 8.35 -3.86 -8.90
C VAL A 234 7.84 -4.47 -10.19
N LYS A 235 7.31 -5.70 -10.14
CA LYS A 235 6.76 -6.37 -11.32
C LYS A 235 5.29 -6.04 -11.56
N ILE A 236 4.48 -6.17 -10.51
CA ILE A 236 3.03 -5.96 -10.54
C ILE A 236 2.67 -4.93 -9.49
N PHE A 237 1.90 -3.92 -9.87
CA PHE A 237 1.43 -2.86 -9.01
C PHE A 237 -0.09 -2.71 -9.11
N ARG A 238 -0.78 -2.72 -7.97
CA ARG A 238 -2.23 -2.53 -7.86
C ARG A 238 -2.54 -1.46 -6.83
N GLN A 239 -3.38 -0.50 -7.18
CA GLN A 239 -3.88 0.50 -6.26
C GLN A 239 -5.39 0.68 -6.37
N ALA A 240 -6.09 0.53 -5.24
CA ALA A 240 -7.49 0.94 -5.11
C ALA A 240 -7.55 2.38 -4.58
N ILE A 241 -8.33 3.25 -5.21
CA ILE A 241 -8.34 4.70 -4.94
C ILE A 241 -9.77 5.17 -4.61
N ALA A 242 -9.90 6.00 -3.57
CA ALA A 242 -11.17 6.63 -3.19
C ALA A 242 -11.49 7.86 -4.07
N ILE A 243 -12.68 7.87 -4.69
CA ILE A 243 -13.19 8.99 -5.49
C ILE A 243 -13.62 10.18 -4.62
N ASP A 244 -14.29 9.91 -3.49
CA ASP A 244 -15.02 10.92 -2.73
C ASP A 244 -14.23 11.52 -1.54
N GLU A 245 -12.96 11.13 -1.39
CA GLU A 245 -12.09 11.65 -0.34
C GLU A 245 -11.63 13.09 -0.66
N ARG A 246 -11.93 14.02 0.25
CA ARG A 246 -11.75 15.47 0.06
C ARG A 246 -10.88 16.15 1.11
N ARG A 247 -10.38 15.42 2.12
CA ARG A 247 -9.54 16.01 3.18
C ARG A 247 -8.18 16.42 2.61
N CYS A 248 -7.75 17.64 2.92
CA CYS A 248 -6.53 18.27 2.41
C CYS A 248 -5.24 17.58 2.86
N MET A 249 -5.31 16.79 3.94
CA MET A 249 -4.23 15.95 4.47
C MET A 249 -4.27 14.50 3.95
N PHE A 250 -5.32 14.10 3.23
CA PHE A 250 -5.48 12.75 2.63
C PHE A 250 -5.32 12.82 1.11
N ARG A 251 -4.37 13.64 0.64
CA ARG A 251 -4.06 13.76 -0.79
C ARG A 251 -3.43 12.47 -1.28
N LEU A 252 -3.89 12.03 -2.45
CA LEU A 252 -3.50 10.78 -3.06
C LEU A 252 -2.03 10.86 -3.48
N LYS A 253 -1.23 9.88 -3.08
CA LYS A 253 0.09 9.66 -3.68
C LYS A 253 -0.04 8.75 -4.89
N ALA A 254 -0.23 9.39 -6.04
CA ALA A 254 -0.33 8.72 -7.34
C ALA A 254 0.95 7.92 -7.65
N TYR A 255 0.80 6.74 -8.25
CA TYR A 255 1.92 6.01 -8.82
C TYR A 255 2.08 6.42 -10.28
N LYS A 256 3.29 6.76 -10.72
CA LYS A 256 3.51 7.25 -12.10
C LYS A 256 3.28 6.11 -13.09
N GLU A 257 2.66 6.36 -14.24
CA GLU A 257 2.47 5.35 -15.28
C GLU A 257 2.66 5.99 -16.68
N PRO A 258 3.19 5.25 -17.67
CA PRO A 258 3.72 3.88 -17.61
C PRO A 258 5.13 3.78 -16.98
N GLN A 259 5.55 2.57 -16.60
CA GLN A 259 6.91 2.25 -16.13
C GLN A 259 7.42 0.92 -16.70
N GLU A 260 8.72 0.68 -16.51
CA GLU A 260 9.40 -0.55 -16.89
C GLU A 260 9.73 -1.39 -15.66
N TYR A 261 9.67 -2.71 -15.81
CA TYR A 261 10.12 -3.70 -14.84
C TYR A 261 11.49 -4.27 -15.22
N TRP A 262 12.40 -4.28 -14.25
CA TRP A 262 13.75 -4.81 -14.37
C TRP A 262 13.85 -6.10 -13.54
N ARG A 263 13.93 -7.24 -14.23
CA ARG A 263 14.07 -8.59 -13.62
C ARG A 263 15.30 -8.74 -12.73
N ASN A 264 16.33 -7.94 -12.97
CA ASN A 264 17.49 -7.74 -12.11
C ASN A 264 18.14 -6.39 -12.49
N ARG A 265 19.21 -5.99 -11.81
CA ARG A 265 19.86 -4.69 -12.01
C ARG A 265 20.65 -4.55 -13.32
N TYR A 266 21.05 -5.67 -13.91
CA TYR A 266 21.90 -5.74 -15.10
C TYR A 266 21.10 -6.04 -16.38
N VAL A 267 19.78 -5.86 -16.35
CA VAL A 267 18.92 -6.16 -17.50
C VAL A 267 19.26 -5.16 -18.62
N PRO A 268 19.76 -5.62 -19.78
CA PRO A 268 19.95 -4.75 -20.93
C PRO A 268 18.64 -4.06 -21.30
N ASP A 269 18.71 -2.82 -21.82
CA ASP A 269 17.52 -2.01 -22.12
C ASP A 269 16.50 -2.77 -22.98
N GLU A 270 16.96 -3.52 -23.97
CA GLU A 270 16.16 -4.33 -24.89
C GLU A 270 15.35 -5.46 -24.21
N LYS A 271 15.73 -5.85 -22.98
CA LYS A 271 15.11 -6.92 -22.20
C LYS A 271 14.26 -6.40 -21.04
N LYS A 272 14.11 -5.08 -20.93
CA LYS A 272 13.19 -4.46 -19.96
C LYS A 272 11.76 -4.71 -20.42
N GLU A 273 10.90 -5.06 -19.47
CA GLU A 273 9.50 -5.40 -19.74
C GLU A 273 8.61 -4.25 -19.24
N PRO A 274 7.44 -4.01 -19.85
CA PRO A 274 6.46 -3.11 -19.26
C PRO A 274 6.06 -3.59 -17.86
N GLN A 275 6.02 -2.68 -16.89
CA GLN A 275 5.48 -3.00 -15.57
C GLN A 275 3.97 -3.18 -15.66
N ASP A 276 3.44 -4.21 -14.99
CA ASP A 276 1.99 -4.43 -14.91
C ASP A 276 1.39 -3.53 -13.81
N ILE A 277 0.90 -2.35 -14.20
CA ILE A 277 0.30 -1.35 -13.32
C ILE A 277 -1.21 -1.29 -13.56
N LEU A 278 -2.00 -1.31 -12.49
CA LEU A 278 -3.43 -1.05 -12.56
C LEU A 278 -3.89 -0.24 -11.33
N GLN A 279 -4.41 0.96 -11.58
CA GLN A 279 -4.94 1.87 -10.56
C GLN A 279 -6.44 2.06 -10.78
N VAL A 280 -7.26 1.55 -9.86
CA VAL A 280 -8.73 1.49 -9.99
C VAL A 280 -9.41 2.40 -8.99
N TRP A 281 -10.35 3.21 -9.47
CA TRP A 281 -11.13 4.16 -8.69
C TRP A 281 -12.45 3.53 -8.22
N PHE A 282 -12.73 3.67 -6.93
CA PHE A 282 -13.90 3.16 -6.23
C PHE A 282 -14.67 4.30 -5.55
N ALA A 283 -15.98 4.13 -5.41
CA ALA A 283 -16.82 5.10 -4.72
C ALA A 283 -16.52 5.11 -3.21
N GLY A 284 -16.83 6.24 -2.58
CA GLY A 284 -16.65 6.47 -1.15
C GLY A 284 -15.36 7.16 -0.76
N VAL A 285 -15.23 7.40 0.53
CA VAL A 285 -14.08 8.08 1.16
C VAL A 285 -12.97 7.09 1.49
N HIS A 286 -11.87 7.58 2.08
CA HIS A 286 -10.66 6.79 2.36
C HIS A 286 -10.92 5.40 2.98
N CYS A 287 -11.77 5.32 4.01
CA CYS A 287 -12.08 4.07 4.70
C CYS A 287 -13.19 3.24 4.01
N ASP A 288 -13.95 3.82 3.08
CA ASP A 288 -14.83 3.04 2.20
C ASP A 288 -14.01 2.21 1.21
N VAL A 289 -12.78 2.62 0.90
CA VAL A 289 -11.87 1.85 0.04
C VAL A 289 -10.92 0.96 0.84
N GLY A 290 -10.35 1.49 1.92
CA GLY A 290 -9.39 0.76 2.74
C GLY A 290 -9.97 -0.10 3.85
N GLY A 291 -11.27 0.00 4.14
CA GLY A 291 -11.90 -0.55 5.33
C GLY A 291 -11.62 0.28 6.59
N GLY A 292 -12.19 -0.16 7.73
CA GLY A 292 -12.07 0.53 9.02
C GLY A 292 -13.35 1.21 9.53
N TYR A 293 -14.44 1.15 8.76
CA TYR A 293 -15.79 1.40 9.29
C TYR A 293 -16.36 0.15 9.98
N PRO A 294 -17.42 0.30 10.81
CA PRO A 294 -18.12 -0.84 11.40
C PRO A 294 -18.53 -1.87 10.34
N GLU A 295 -18.51 -3.15 10.70
CA GLU A 295 -18.78 -4.23 9.74
C GLU A 295 -20.18 -4.13 9.13
N ILE A 296 -21.18 -3.62 9.87
CA ILE A 296 -22.55 -3.40 9.37
C ILE A 296 -22.66 -2.36 8.24
N GLU A 297 -21.67 -1.48 8.14
CA GLU A 297 -21.57 -0.38 7.16
C GLU A 297 -20.45 -0.65 6.13
N SER A 298 -19.85 -1.84 6.15
CA SER A 298 -18.63 -2.13 5.39
C SER A 298 -18.86 -2.63 3.96
N GLY A 299 -20.08 -2.58 3.42
CA GLY A 299 -20.44 -3.14 2.11
C GLY A 299 -19.59 -2.60 0.97
N GLU A 300 -19.39 -1.29 0.93
CA GLU A 300 -18.62 -0.65 -0.15
C GLU A 300 -17.15 -1.09 -0.13
N SER A 301 -16.57 -1.24 1.07
CA SER A 301 -15.17 -1.67 1.26
C SER A 301 -14.88 -3.10 0.84
N LYS A 302 -15.91 -3.92 0.59
CA LYS A 302 -15.74 -5.29 0.11
C LYS A 302 -15.31 -5.33 -1.35
N TYR A 303 -15.75 -4.40 -2.21
CA TYR A 303 -15.34 -4.37 -3.62
C TYR A 303 -13.82 -4.25 -3.82
N PRO A 304 -13.14 -3.24 -3.25
CA PRO A 304 -11.69 -3.12 -3.38
C PRO A 304 -10.92 -4.23 -2.65
N LEU A 305 -11.51 -4.86 -1.62
CA LEU A 305 -10.92 -6.05 -0.99
C LEU A 305 -10.95 -7.25 -1.93
N ILE A 306 -12.11 -7.57 -2.51
CA ILE A 306 -12.28 -8.71 -3.41
C ILE A 306 -11.40 -8.53 -4.64
N TRP A 307 -11.44 -7.34 -5.26
CA TRP A 307 -10.59 -7.00 -6.40
C TRP A 307 -9.10 -7.25 -6.09
N MET A 308 -8.60 -6.76 -4.95
CA MET A 308 -7.20 -6.97 -4.57
C MET A 308 -6.87 -8.45 -4.33
N ILE A 309 -7.77 -9.22 -3.72
CA ILE A 309 -7.60 -10.66 -3.50
C ILE A 309 -7.50 -11.37 -4.85
N GLU A 310 -8.37 -11.06 -5.81
CA GLU A 310 -8.35 -11.66 -7.15
C GLU A 310 -7.07 -11.32 -7.91
N GLU A 311 -6.62 -10.07 -7.90
CA GLU A 311 -5.37 -9.66 -8.54
C GLU A 311 -4.14 -10.32 -7.90
N ALA A 312 -4.10 -10.40 -6.57
CA ALA A 312 -3.03 -11.11 -5.87
C ALA A 312 -3.06 -12.63 -6.12
N ALA A 313 -4.25 -13.22 -6.25
CA ALA A 313 -4.42 -14.63 -6.56
C ALA A 313 -3.94 -14.95 -7.99
N LYS A 314 -4.26 -14.10 -8.97
CA LYS A 314 -3.73 -14.17 -10.35
C LYS A 314 -2.20 -14.08 -10.37
N ALA A 315 -1.62 -13.31 -9.45
CA ALA A 315 -0.17 -13.21 -9.28
C ALA A 315 0.48 -14.41 -8.56
N GLY A 316 -0.31 -15.39 -8.09
CA GLY A 316 0.18 -16.64 -7.46
C GLY A 316 0.15 -16.65 -5.94
N LEU A 317 -0.60 -15.75 -5.30
CA LEU A 317 -0.84 -15.76 -3.86
C LEU A 317 -2.01 -16.68 -3.50
N ASN A 318 -1.86 -17.47 -2.43
CA ASN A 318 -2.86 -18.46 -2.01
C ASN A 318 -3.73 -17.93 -0.86
N PHE A 319 -5.05 -18.04 -1.04
CA PHE A 319 -6.04 -17.67 -0.05
C PHE A 319 -6.80 -18.91 0.46
N ASN A 320 -7.42 -18.79 1.64
CA ASN A 320 -8.38 -19.75 2.16
C ASN A 320 -9.77 -19.38 1.61
N PRO A 321 -10.35 -20.16 0.67
CA PRO A 321 -11.62 -19.84 0.03
C PRO A 321 -12.76 -19.68 1.04
N ARG A 322 -12.79 -20.52 2.08
CA ARG A 322 -13.80 -20.41 3.14
C ARG A 322 -13.71 -19.07 3.85
N THR A 323 -12.51 -18.53 4.03
CA THR A 323 -12.30 -17.25 4.75
C THR A 323 -12.59 -16.06 3.86
N VAL A 324 -12.25 -16.15 2.58
CA VAL A 324 -12.67 -15.17 1.57
C VAL A 324 -14.20 -15.10 1.48
N ASN A 325 -14.87 -16.25 1.35
CA ASN A 325 -16.33 -16.32 1.29
C ASN A 325 -17.00 -15.68 2.52
N GLN A 326 -16.46 -15.93 3.71
CA GLN A 326 -17.01 -15.34 4.92
C GLN A 326 -16.71 -13.85 5.05
N LEU A 327 -15.44 -13.43 4.95
CA LEU A 327 -15.02 -12.06 5.27
C LEU A 327 -15.29 -11.05 4.14
N ALA A 328 -15.10 -11.48 2.89
CA ALA A 328 -15.19 -10.61 1.73
C ALA A 328 -16.59 -10.66 1.10
N TRP A 329 -17.18 -11.85 0.99
CA TRP A 329 -18.50 -12.05 0.37
C TRP A 329 -19.69 -12.08 1.33
N GLY A 330 -19.46 -11.98 2.64
CA GLY A 330 -20.52 -12.04 3.65
C GLY A 330 -21.26 -13.38 3.74
N ILE A 331 -20.67 -14.47 3.21
CA ILE A 331 -21.29 -15.79 3.22
C ILE A 331 -21.13 -16.40 4.62
N GLN A 332 -22.22 -16.45 5.38
CA GLN A 332 -22.21 -16.93 6.75
C GLN A 332 -21.79 -18.40 6.85
N ARG A 333 -20.86 -18.70 7.76
CA ARG A 333 -20.44 -20.07 8.05
C ARG A 333 -21.35 -20.72 9.09
N LYS A 334 -21.63 -22.01 8.90
CA LYS A 334 -22.22 -22.88 9.93
C LYS A 334 -21.31 -22.80 11.17
N ASN A 335 -21.86 -22.35 12.30
CA ASN A 335 -21.19 -22.22 13.62
C ASN A 335 -20.22 -21.05 13.83
N SER A 336 -20.12 -20.07 12.92
CA SER A 336 -19.35 -18.85 13.21
C SER A 336 -20.17 -17.87 14.05
N PRO A 337 -19.65 -17.36 15.18
CA PRO A 337 -20.31 -16.27 15.92
C PRO A 337 -20.17 -14.92 15.23
N PHE A 338 -19.18 -14.78 14.33
CA PHE A 338 -18.96 -13.55 13.56
C PHE A 338 -19.80 -13.54 12.29
N GLN A 339 -20.48 -12.42 12.05
CA GLN A 339 -21.24 -12.10 10.85
C GLN A 339 -20.53 -10.98 10.08
N TYR A 340 -20.54 -11.09 8.76
CA TYR A 340 -19.93 -10.11 7.85
C TYR A 340 -20.94 -9.77 6.77
N VAL A 341 -20.98 -8.51 6.37
CA VAL A 341 -21.89 -8.05 5.33
C VAL A 341 -21.38 -8.43 3.94
N GLU A 342 -22.29 -8.57 2.98
CA GLU A 342 -21.95 -8.78 1.58
C GLU A 342 -21.52 -7.47 0.91
N PRO A 343 -20.75 -7.54 -0.21
CA PRO A 343 -20.48 -6.37 -1.03
C PRO A 343 -21.79 -5.76 -1.53
N GLU A 344 -22.01 -4.48 -1.24
CA GLU A 344 -23.24 -3.78 -1.58
C GLU A 344 -22.91 -2.30 -1.86
N TYR A 345 -23.46 -1.75 -2.95
CA TYR A 345 -23.21 -0.37 -3.38
C TYR A 345 -24.41 0.56 -3.14
N THR A 346 -25.49 0.06 -2.53
CA THR A 346 -26.67 0.85 -2.14
C THR A 346 -27.24 0.47 -0.78
N GLY A 347 -28.26 1.20 -0.31
CA GLY A 347 -28.92 0.89 0.96
C GLY A 347 -28.03 1.14 2.18
N LYS A 348 -28.46 0.69 3.36
CA LYS A 348 -27.76 0.98 4.62
C LYS A 348 -26.34 0.40 4.71
N ILE A 349 -26.11 -0.72 4.05
CA ILE A 349 -24.83 -1.45 4.10
C ILE A 349 -23.82 -0.85 3.11
N GLY A 350 -24.32 -0.27 2.00
CA GLY A 350 -23.55 0.43 0.98
C GLY A 350 -23.69 1.95 1.04
N GLU A 351 -24.06 2.54 2.19
CA GLU A 351 -24.15 4.00 2.32
C GLU A 351 -22.73 4.61 2.32
N LEU A 352 -22.53 5.69 1.55
CA LEU A 352 -21.22 6.37 1.54
C LEU A 352 -21.04 7.19 2.81
N HIS A 353 -19.86 7.07 3.40
CA HIS A 353 -19.54 7.81 4.60
C HIS A 353 -19.04 9.21 4.27
N ASN A 354 -19.24 10.14 5.20
CA ASN A 354 -18.64 11.47 5.13
C ASN A 354 -17.51 11.60 6.15
N SER A 355 -16.27 11.54 5.68
CA SER A 355 -15.08 11.73 6.51
C SER A 355 -14.81 13.19 6.91
N MET A 356 -15.52 14.15 6.32
CA MET A 356 -15.35 15.59 6.55
C MET A 356 -16.06 16.06 7.83
N THR A 357 -15.47 15.75 8.98
CA THR A 357 -15.95 16.24 10.28
C THR A 357 -15.76 17.75 10.43
N VAL A 358 -16.37 18.35 11.46
CA VAL A 358 -16.22 19.80 11.76
C VAL A 358 -14.75 20.19 11.92
N LEU A 359 -13.95 19.36 12.61
CA LEU A 359 -12.51 19.60 12.77
C LEU A 359 -11.77 19.60 11.43
N TRP A 360 -12.07 18.64 10.55
CA TRP A 360 -11.51 18.60 9.20
C TRP A 360 -11.92 19.83 8.41
N ARG A 361 -13.18 20.24 8.49
CA ARG A 361 -13.67 21.45 7.81
C ARG A 361 -12.91 22.71 8.22
N VAL A 362 -12.49 22.83 9.49
CA VAL A 362 -11.62 23.94 9.93
C VAL A 362 -10.25 23.87 9.28
N LEU A 363 -9.64 22.67 9.22
CA LEU A 363 -8.34 22.47 8.58
C LEU A 363 -8.35 22.73 7.07
N GLU A 364 -9.49 22.55 6.40
CA GLU A 364 -9.66 22.87 4.97
C GLU A 364 -9.51 24.36 4.62
N TYR A 365 -9.63 25.25 5.62
CA TYR A 365 -9.47 26.70 5.43
C TYR A 365 -8.05 27.19 5.73
N LEU A 366 -7.12 26.29 6.09
CA LEU A 366 -5.71 26.64 6.24
C LEU A 366 -5.07 26.84 4.86
N PRO A 367 -4.44 28.00 4.59
CA PRO A 367 -3.77 28.24 3.31
C PRO A 367 -2.67 27.21 3.03
N LYS A 368 -2.68 26.63 1.83
CA LYS A 368 -1.61 25.77 1.32
C LYS A 368 -0.82 26.48 0.23
N SER A 369 0.45 26.12 0.09
CA SER A 369 1.27 26.61 -1.02
C SER A 369 0.68 26.15 -2.36
N ALA A 370 0.61 27.06 -3.34
CA ALA A 370 0.05 26.81 -4.66
C ALA A 370 0.74 25.66 -5.43
N LYS A 371 1.98 25.29 -5.05
CA LYS A 371 2.68 24.13 -5.62
C LYS A 371 1.98 22.79 -5.36
N TYR A 372 1.12 22.73 -4.34
CA TYR A 372 0.34 21.53 -3.99
C TYR A 372 -1.11 21.60 -4.50
N LYS A 373 -1.45 22.60 -5.32
CA LYS A 373 -2.79 22.75 -5.88
C LYS A 373 -3.02 21.68 -6.94
N GLU A 374 -3.98 20.81 -6.68
CA GLU A 374 -4.39 19.76 -7.62
C GLU A 374 -5.60 20.21 -8.45
N TRP A 375 -6.56 20.92 -7.83
CA TRP A 375 -7.82 21.25 -8.47
C TRP A 375 -7.75 22.58 -9.25
N PRO A 376 -8.00 22.58 -10.58
CA PRO A 376 -7.80 23.76 -11.43
C PRO A 376 -8.56 25.02 -10.98
N GLU A 377 -9.81 24.85 -10.55
CA GLU A 377 -10.75 25.93 -10.19
C GLU A 377 -10.35 26.70 -8.92
N ARG A 378 -9.38 26.20 -8.14
CA ARG A 378 -8.91 26.91 -6.94
C ARG A 378 -8.09 28.13 -7.31
N LYS A 379 -8.52 29.27 -6.77
CA LYS A 379 -7.87 30.57 -6.94
C LYS A 379 -6.60 30.64 -6.11
N VAL A 380 -5.53 31.10 -6.73
CA VAL A 380 -4.24 31.33 -6.08
C VAL A 380 -4.09 32.83 -5.80
N PHE A 381 -3.73 33.18 -4.58
CA PHE A 381 -3.44 34.54 -4.17
C PHE A 381 -2.12 34.56 -3.38
N LEU A 382 -1.18 35.41 -3.79
CA LEU A 382 0.16 35.53 -3.19
C LEU A 382 0.92 34.20 -3.05
N GLY A 383 0.73 33.26 -3.98
CA GLY A 383 1.38 31.93 -3.94
C GLY A 383 0.71 30.92 -3.02
N PHE A 384 -0.47 31.24 -2.48
CA PHE A 384 -1.26 30.36 -1.62
C PHE A 384 -2.66 30.12 -2.20
N TYR A 385 -3.30 29.03 -1.78
CA TYR A 385 -4.69 28.74 -2.10
C TYR A 385 -5.38 28.09 -0.90
N ILE A 386 -6.71 28.14 -0.89
CA ILE A 386 -7.55 27.47 0.11
C ILE A 386 -8.07 26.17 -0.50
N PRO A 387 -7.83 25.00 0.11
CA PRO A 387 -8.30 23.70 -0.39
C PRO A 387 -9.82 23.56 -0.41
N ASP A 388 -10.51 23.96 0.67
CA ASP A 388 -11.99 23.97 0.77
C ASP A 388 -12.66 22.68 0.27
N CYS A 389 -12.21 21.51 0.75
CA CYS A 389 -12.73 20.20 0.32
C CYS A 389 -12.57 19.96 -1.19
N GLU A 390 -11.47 20.40 -1.81
CA GLU A 390 -11.23 20.14 -3.24
C GLU A 390 -11.26 18.64 -3.55
N PRO A 391 -11.98 18.22 -4.61
CA PRO A 391 -11.96 16.84 -5.08
C PRO A 391 -10.57 16.39 -5.51
N ARG A 392 -10.39 15.08 -5.67
CA ARG A 392 -9.21 14.50 -6.31
C ARG A 392 -9.36 14.57 -7.81
N VAL A 393 -8.26 14.86 -8.52
CA VAL A 393 -8.24 14.78 -9.99
C VAL A 393 -8.15 13.31 -10.41
N ILE A 394 -9.11 12.88 -11.22
CA ILE A 394 -9.09 11.57 -11.89
C ILE A 394 -8.63 11.81 -13.34
N PRO A 395 -7.56 11.16 -13.81
CA PRO A 395 -7.09 11.36 -15.18
C PRO A 395 -8.07 10.77 -16.20
N GLU A 396 -8.10 11.33 -17.41
CA GLU A 396 -8.82 10.73 -18.54
C GLU A 396 -8.25 9.35 -18.86
N GLY A 397 -9.12 8.40 -19.21
CA GLY A 397 -8.76 7.00 -19.43
C GLY A 397 -8.51 6.21 -18.13
N ALA A 398 -8.76 6.79 -16.95
CA ALA A 398 -8.62 6.08 -15.68
C ALA A 398 -9.53 4.84 -15.62
N HIS A 399 -9.11 3.86 -14.81
CA HIS A 399 -9.91 2.68 -14.55
C HIS A 399 -10.91 2.95 -13.43
N VAL A 400 -12.20 2.84 -13.71
CA VAL A 400 -13.29 3.04 -12.74
C VAL A 400 -14.00 1.72 -12.53
N HIS A 401 -14.20 1.34 -11.26
CA HIS A 401 -14.87 0.10 -10.93
C HIS A 401 -16.37 0.18 -11.27
N GLU A 402 -16.94 -0.90 -11.81
CA GLU A 402 -18.34 -0.96 -12.26
C GLU A 402 -19.34 -0.66 -11.12
N SER A 403 -18.98 -0.89 -9.85
CA SER A 403 -19.84 -0.52 -8.70
C SER A 403 -20.16 0.98 -8.65
N VAL A 404 -19.25 1.85 -9.12
CA VAL A 404 -19.45 3.30 -9.21
C VAL A 404 -20.57 3.61 -10.18
N LEU A 405 -20.56 2.96 -11.35
CA LEU A 405 -21.54 3.17 -12.41
C LEU A 405 -22.93 2.66 -11.99
N LYS A 406 -22.97 1.49 -11.34
CA LYS A 406 -24.22 0.94 -10.81
C LYS A 406 -24.81 1.82 -9.71
N ARG A 407 -23.97 2.36 -8.82
CA ARG A 407 -24.42 3.36 -7.83
C ARG A 407 -24.98 4.60 -8.51
N MET A 408 -24.29 5.18 -9.50
CA MET A 408 -24.80 6.34 -10.25
C MET A 408 -26.15 6.08 -10.93
N ALA A 409 -26.38 4.85 -11.40
CA ALA A 409 -27.63 4.45 -12.02
C ALA A 409 -28.79 4.36 -11.01
N VAL A 410 -28.53 3.90 -9.78
CA VAL A 410 -29.55 3.70 -8.74
C VAL A 410 -29.76 4.94 -7.86
N GLU A 411 -28.70 5.73 -7.63
CA GLU A 411 -28.69 6.91 -6.78
C GLU A 411 -28.52 8.18 -7.64
N PRO A 412 -29.62 8.90 -7.99
CA PRO A 412 -29.54 10.10 -8.83
C PRO A 412 -28.68 11.22 -8.22
N GLY A 413 -28.56 11.27 -6.89
CA GLY A 413 -27.76 12.25 -6.17
C GLY A 413 -26.26 12.00 -6.20
N TYR A 414 -25.81 10.79 -6.54
CA TYR A 414 -24.40 10.46 -6.61
C TYR A 414 -23.84 10.80 -8.00
N ARG A 415 -23.28 12.00 -8.15
CA ARG A 415 -22.64 12.49 -9.39
C ARG A 415 -21.27 13.08 -9.06
N PRO A 416 -20.22 12.25 -8.95
CA PRO A 416 -18.88 12.73 -8.63
C PRO A 416 -18.42 13.76 -9.66
N VAL A 417 -18.13 14.98 -9.21
CA VAL A 417 -17.72 16.10 -10.07
C VAL A 417 -16.36 15.90 -10.72
N ASN A 418 -15.59 14.95 -10.19
CA ASN A 418 -14.25 14.60 -10.63
C ASN A 418 -14.21 13.36 -11.53
N LEU A 419 -15.35 12.77 -11.88
CA LEU A 419 -15.38 11.65 -12.82
C LEU A 419 -15.01 12.17 -14.23
N PRO A 420 -14.03 11.54 -14.91
CA PRO A 420 -13.59 11.98 -16.23
C PRO A 420 -14.66 11.65 -17.28
N LYS A 421 -14.52 12.24 -18.47
CA LYS A 421 -15.44 11.94 -19.59
C LYS A 421 -15.18 10.55 -20.14
N ASP A 422 -13.91 10.20 -20.29
CA ASP A 422 -13.46 8.92 -20.78
C ASP A 422 -12.82 8.11 -19.63
N TYR A 423 -13.31 6.89 -19.42
CA TYR A 423 -12.77 5.94 -18.44
C TYR A 423 -12.93 4.50 -18.91
N VAL A 424 -12.09 3.62 -18.37
CA VAL A 424 -12.17 2.17 -18.61
C VAL A 424 -12.89 1.51 -17.45
N THR A 425 -13.97 0.78 -17.73
CA THR A 425 -14.71 0.06 -16.69
C THR A 425 -14.00 -1.22 -16.28
N VAL A 426 -13.74 -1.36 -14.97
CA VAL A 426 -13.29 -2.63 -14.37
C VAL A 426 -14.52 -3.39 -13.88
N PRO A 427 -14.77 -4.61 -14.37
CA PRO A 427 -15.98 -5.35 -14.04
C PRO A 427 -16.03 -5.72 -12.55
N MET A 428 -17.23 -5.79 -12.00
CA MET A 428 -17.46 -6.31 -10.66
C MET A 428 -17.07 -7.79 -10.56
N PRO A 429 -16.56 -8.22 -9.40
CA PRO A 429 -16.28 -9.62 -9.17
C PRO A 429 -17.57 -10.45 -9.16
N VAL A 430 -17.47 -11.71 -9.61
CA VAL A 430 -18.62 -12.63 -9.66
C VAL A 430 -18.73 -13.35 -8.32
N ARG A 431 -19.91 -13.27 -7.69
CA ARG A 431 -20.19 -13.96 -6.44
C ARG A 431 -19.98 -15.48 -6.62
N PRO A 432 -19.22 -16.16 -5.74
CA PRO A 432 -19.09 -17.60 -5.83
C PRO A 432 -20.44 -18.27 -5.58
N HIS A 433 -20.79 -19.26 -6.40
CA HIS A 433 -22.01 -20.06 -6.21
C HIS A 433 -21.93 -20.79 -4.85
N ALA A 434 -23.03 -20.78 -4.10
CA ALA A 434 -23.11 -21.35 -2.74
C ALA A 434 -22.85 -22.88 -2.67
N GLU A 435 -22.75 -23.57 -3.81
CA GLU A 435 -22.67 -25.03 -3.92
C GLU A 435 -21.29 -25.63 -3.61
N MET A 436 -20.21 -24.85 -3.50
CA MET A 436 -18.88 -25.40 -3.15
C MET A 436 -18.64 -25.58 -1.64
N ALA A 437 -19.66 -25.43 -0.80
CA ALA A 437 -19.57 -25.71 0.64
C ALA A 437 -19.78 -27.20 0.99
N GLU A 438 -20.12 -28.04 0.01
CA GLU A 438 -20.43 -29.46 0.20
C GLU A 438 -19.40 -30.38 -0.48
N THR A 439 -18.18 -30.39 0.03
CA THR A 439 -17.36 -31.61 -0.02
C THR A 439 -16.94 -31.95 1.40
N PRO A 440 -17.48 -33.03 1.99
CA PRO A 440 -16.95 -33.56 3.22
C PRO A 440 -15.55 -34.12 2.94
N GLU A 441 -14.57 -33.70 3.73
CA GLU A 441 -13.30 -34.43 3.87
C GLU A 441 -13.61 -35.77 4.52
N THR A 442 -13.98 -36.75 3.70
CA THR A 442 -14.01 -38.15 4.08
C THR A 442 -13.16 -38.93 3.08
N GLU A 443 -12.15 -39.59 3.64
CA GLU A 443 -11.40 -40.72 3.08
C GLU A 443 -10.45 -40.43 1.91
N ARG A 444 -9.17 -40.21 2.25
CA ARG A 444 -8.08 -41.06 1.75
C ARG A 444 -7.13 -41.38 2.91
N VAL A 445 -7.18 -42.64 3.31
CA VAL A 445 -6.21 -43.34 4.17
C VAL A 445 -4.83 -43.32 3.53
#